data_AF-A0A3P1T2T8-F1
#
_entry.id   AF-A0A3P1T2T8-F1
#
_cell.length_a   1.000
_cell.length_b   1.000
_cell.length_c   1.000
_cell.angle_alpha   90.00
_cell.angle_beta   90.00
_cell.angle_gamma   90.00
#
_symmetry.space_group_name_H-M   'P 1'
#
loop_
_entity.id
_entity.type
_entity.pdbx_description
1 polymer ?
#
loop_
_entity_poly.entity_id
_entity_poly.type
_entity_poly.pdbx_seq_one_letter_code
_entity_poly.pdbx_strand_id
1 'polypeptide(L)'
;MIEKSRDDNKADSTSKFEDACDALTQAAKDISLLSSKCGGTSILQSMLESKDVAKVATALRALRHYDPRQILELVLPIYRLTEVSVHYFSAVRLLAMIPAKTLRHTLVPLVFDRLLDPDNGYDYYSWRLNALMLEYFGFDDTAQSVAILALASDDPEVREVGAEMIAEMATPGSPPYG
;
A
#
# COMPACT_ATOMS: atom_id res chain seq x y z
N MET A 1 53.43 37.77 0.08
CA MET A 1 51.95 37.88 0.18
C MET A 1 51.36 36.81 -0.71
N ILE A 2 50.31 36.12 -0.26
CA ILE A 2 49.46 35.10 -0.93
C ILE A 2 49.53 33.78 -0.15
N GLU A 3 48.81 33.71 0.96
CA GLU A 3 48.36 32.42 1.54
C GLU A 3 47.11 32.55 2.44
N LYS A 4 46.52 33.74 2.55
CA LYS A 4 45.34 34.00 3.41
C LYS A 4 43.98 33.83 2.71
N SER A 5 43.95 33.54 1.41
CA SER A 5 42.72 33.60 0.59
C SER A 5 42.01 32.26 0.40
N ARG A 6 42.63 31.14 0.81
CA ARG A 6 42.08 29.78 0.54
C ARG A 6 41.18 29.25 1.65
N ASP A 7 41.45 29.60 2.90
CA ASP A 7 40.67 29.11 4.04
C ASP A 7 39.35 29.88 4.21
N ASP A 8 39.35 31.20 3.99
CA ASP A 8 38.12 32.02 4.06
C ASP A 8 37.07 31.59 3.00
N ASN A 9 37.52 31.21 1.81
CA ASN A 9 36.64 30.73 0.73
C ASN A 9 36.03 29.35 1.02
N LYS A 10 36.72 28.50 1.79
CA LYS A 10 36.23 27.16 2.12
C LYS A 10 35.20 27.19 3.25
N ALA A 11 35.38 28.10 4.22
CA ALA A 11 34.40 28.35 5.27
C ALA A 11 33.10 28.95 4.69
N ASP A 12 33.21 29.93 3.78
CA ASP A 12 32.07 30.57 3.10
C ASP A 12 31.28 29.59 2.21
N SER A 13 31.96 28.68 1.50
CA SER A 13 31.28 27.65 0.70
C SER A 13 30.53 26.61 1.54
N THR A 14 31.04 26.30 2.73
CA THR A 14 30.44 25.29 3.62
C THR A 14 29.20 25.87 4.31
N SER A 15 29.29 27.13 4.78
CA SER A 15 28.15 27.90 5.30
C SER A 15 27.03 28.01 4.26
N LYS A 16 27.35 28.38 3.01
CA LYS A 16 26.35 28.49 1.94
C LYS A 16 25.68 27.16 1.60
N PHE A 17 26.40 26.05 1.76
CA PHE A 17 25.84 24.72 1.53
C PHE A 17 24.89 24.31 2.66
N GLU A 18 25.25 24.56 3.92
CA GLU A 18 24.38 24.34 5.07
C GLU A 18 23.11 25.18 4.98
N ASP A 19 23.23 26.47 4.65
CA ASP A 19 22.09 27.36 4.42
C ASP A 19 21.17 26.86 3.30
N ALA A 20 21.75 26.30 2.22
CA ALA A 20 20.99 25.71 1.12
C ALA A 20 20.28 24.41 1.54
N CYS A 21 20.92 23.57 2.35
CA CYS A 21 20.32 22.36 2.91
C CYS A 21 19.18 22.68 3.87
N ASP A 22 19.34 23.71 4.70
CA ASP A 22 18.30 24.18 5.61
C ASP A 22 17.12 24.79 4.85
N ALA A 23 17.39 25.58 3.81
CA ALA A 23 16.36 26.12 2.92
C ALA A 23 15.59 25.01 2.18
N LEU A 24 16.28 23.98 1.69
CA LEU A 24 15.65 22.81 1.07
C LEU A 24 14.80 22.03 2.06
N THR A 25 15.30 21.84 3.28
CA THR A 25 14.58 21.15 4.35
C THR A 25 13.33 21.93 4.77
N GLN A 26 13.43 23.26 4.84
CA GLN A 26 12.30 24.12 5.16
C GLN A 26 11.26 24.14 4.04
N ALA A 27 11.69 24.24 2.78
CA ALA A 27 10.80 24.15 1.62
C ALA A 27 10.07 22.80 1.57
N ALA A 28 10.74 21.69 1.90
CA ALA A 28 10.10 20.37 1.98
C ALA A 28 9.03 20.31 3.09
N LYS A 29 9.29 20.91 4.27
CA LYS A 29 8.31 21.02 5.36
C LYS A 29 7.12 21.89 4.95
N ASP A 30 7.36 23.01 4.29
CA ASP A 30 6.31 23.93 3.85
C ASP A 30 5.43 23.30 2.75
N ILE A 31 6.03 22.55 1.82
CA ILE A 31 5.30 21.76 0.82
C ILE A 31 4.49 20.65 1.48
N SER A 32 5.03 19.96 2.48
CA SER A 32 4.31 18.95 3.26
C SER A 32 3.10 19.57 3.99
N LEU A 33 3.30 20.73 4.62
CA LEU A 33 2.24 21.49 5.29
C LEU A 33 1.17 21.97 4.29
N LEU A 34 1.58 22.49 3.13
CA LEU A 34 0.67 22.92 2.07
C LEU A 34 -0.08 21.73 1.45
N SER A 35 0.57 20.58 1.27
CA SER A 35 -0.08 19.33 0.85
C SER A 35 -1.18 18.91 1.82
N SER A 36 -0.93 19.02 3.14
CA SER A 36 -1.93 18.73 4.16
C SER A 36 -3.10 19.72 4.15
N LYS A 37 -2.87 21.00 3.80
CA LYS A 37 -3.91 22.03 3.68
C LYS A 37 -4.65 22.04 2.34
N CYS A 38 -4.03 21.55 1.27
CA CYS A 38 -4.59 21.53 -0.09
C CYS A 38 -5.30 20.22 -0.44
N GLY A 39 -5.42 19.28 0.50
CA GLY A 39 -6.03 17.97 0.23
C GLY A 39 -5.19 17.12 -0.71
N GLY A 40 -3.86 17.04 -0.51
CA GLY A 40 -3.00 16.19 -1.34
C GLY A 40 -3.49 14.74 -1.46
N THR A 41 -4.10 14.20 -0.40
CA THR A 41 -4.74 12.87 -0.40
C THR A 41 -6.01 12.82 -1.24
N SER A 42 -6.80 13.90 -1.37
CA SER A 42 -8.02 13.91 -2.21
C SER A 42 -7.69 13.91 -3.71
N ILE A 43 -6.62 14.60 -4.13
CA ILE A 43 -6.12 14.51 -5.51
C ILE A 43 -5.64 13.09 -5.80
N LEU A 44 -4.85 12.51 -4.90
CA LEU A 44 -4.36 11.14 -5.08
C LEU A 44 -5.51 10.13 -5.07
N GLN A 45 -6.51 10.29 -4.20
CA GLN A 45 -7.72 9.47 -4.22
C GLN A 45 -8.42 9.54 -5.59
N SER A 46 -8.67 10.76 -6.09
CA SER A 46 -9.29 10.95 -7.41
C SER A 46 -8.47 10.29 -8.53
N MET A 47 -7.14 10.32 -8.43
CA MET A 47 -6.25 9.64 -9.37
C MET A 47 -6.27 8.11 -9.24
N LEU A 48 -6.38 7.56 -8.02
CA LEU A 48 -6.50 6.12 -7.77
C LEU A 48 -7.83 5.55 -8.30
N GLU A 49 -8.91 6.34 -8.22
CA GLU A 49 -10.25 5.99 -8.69
C GLU A 49 -10.44 6.28 -10.20
N SER A 50 -9.43 6.83 -10.86
CA SER A 50 -9.47 7.15 -12.28
C SER A 50 -9.47 5.91 -13.16
N LYS A 51 -10.24 5.94 -14.26
CA LYS A 51 -10.17 4.91 -15.33
C LYS A 51 -8.88 4.98 -16.17
N ASP A 52 -8.15 6.08 -16.06
CA ASP A 52 -6.86 6.28 -16.73
C ASP A 52 -5.73 5.59 -15.95
N VAL A 53 -5.23 4.47 -16.49
CA VAL A 53 -4.14 3.67 -15.92
C VAL A 53 -2.87 4.49 -15.67
N ALA A 54 -2.58 5.49 -16.51
CA ALA A 54 -1.40 6.33 -16.33
C ALA A 54 -1.54 7.23 -15.10
N LYS A 55 -2.76 7.73 -14.82
CA LYS A 55 -3.05 8.49 -13.59
C LYS A 55 -2.95 7.61 -12.36
N VAL A 56 -3.55 6.42 -12.38
CA VAL A 56 -3.46 5.45 -11.26
C VAL A 56 -2.00 5.10 -10.98
N ALA A 57 -1.23 4.76 -12.02
CA ALA A 57 0.20 4.46 -11.88
C ALA A 57 1.01 5.64 -11.34
N THR A 58 0.66 6.87 -11.72
CA THR A 58 1.31 8.09 -11.20
C THR A 58 1.01 8.28 -9.71
N ALA A 59 -0.24 8.09 -9.28
CA ALA A 59 -0.62 8.16 -7.88
C ALA A 59 0.08 7.09 -7.03
N LEU A 60 0.09 5.83 -7.50
CA LEU A 60 0.78 4.73 -6.83
C LEU A 60 2.29 4.99 -6.66
N ARG A 61 2.95 5.64 -7.64
CA ARG A 61 4.36 6.04 -7.52
C ARG A 61 4.55 7.15 -6.50
N ALA A 62 3.69 8.18 -6.52
CA ALA A 62 3.77 9.30 -5.59
C ALA A 62 3.61 8.84 -4.13
N LEU A 63 2.66 7.92 -3.87
CA LEU A 63 2.37 7.40 -2.53
C LEU A 63 3.53 6.65 -1.88
N ARG A 64 4.52 6.15 -2.64
CA ARG A 64 5.72 5.50 -2.08
C ARG A 64 6.56 6.44 -1.23
N HIS A 65 6.38 7.75 -1.39
CA HIS A 65 7.11 8.78 -0.66
C HIS A 65 6.29 9.39 0.48
N TYR A 66 5.07 8.89 0.73
CA TYR A 66 4.17 9.42 1.75
C TYR A 66 4.43 8.75 3.11
N ASP A 67 4.10 9.47 4.18
CA ASP A 67 4.09 8.90 5.53
C ASP A 67 2.99 7.82 5.63
N PRO A 68 3.24 6.69 6.32
CA PRO A 68 2.23 5.65 6.50
C PRO A 68 0.87 6.14 7.04
N ARG A 69 0.84 7.22 7.84
CA ARG A 69 -0.41 7.82 8.33
C ARG A 69 -1.23 8.45 7.22
N GLN A 70 -0.58 9.00 6.20
CA GLN A 70 -1.27 9.58 5.03
C GLN A 70 -1.75 8.46 4.08
N ILE A 71 -0.99 7.37 3.97
CA ILE A 71 -1.42 6.19 3.20
C ILE A 71 -2.64 5.54 3.86
N LEU A 72 -2.73 5.56 5.20
CA LEU A 72 -3.87 5.05 5.96
C LEU A 72 -5.20 5.71 5.56
N GLU A 73 -5.19 6.99 5.21
CA GLU A 73 -6.39 7.71 4.73
C GLU A 73 -6.91 7.16 3.38
N LEU A 74 -6.08 6.41 2.66
CA LEU A 74 -6.34 5.91 1.32
C LEU A 74 -6.45 4.38 1.26
N VAL A 75 -6.62 3.69 2.39
CA VAL A 75 -6.68 2.21 2.41
C VAL A 75 -7.77 1.67 1.49
N LEU A 76 -8.99 2.23 1.52
CA LEU A 76 -10.08 1.77 0.67
C LEU A 76 -9.79 1.89 -0.84
N PRO A 77 -9.44 3.08 -1.39
CA PRO A 77 -9.13 3.18 -2.80
C PRO A 77 -7.89 2.36 -3.20
N ILE A 78 -6.91 2.18 -2.32
CA ILE A 78 -5.77 1.29 -2.57
C ILE A 78 -6.20 -0.18 -2.58
N TYR A 79 -7.04 -0.61 -1.63
CA TYR A 79 -7.58 -1.97 -1.59
C TYR A 79 -8.37 -2.31 -2.85
N ARG A 80 -9.18 -1.39 -3.38
CA ARG A 80 -9.89 -1.63 -4.66
C ARG A 80 -8.94 -1.91 -5.83
N LEU A 81 -7.69 -1.44 -5.78
CA LEU A 81 -6.69 -1.75 -6.80
C LEU A 81 -6.07 -3.14 -6.64
N THR A 82 -6.24 -3.81 -5.50
CA THR A 82 -5.90 -5.24 -5.36
C THR A 82 -6.92 -6.13 -6.08
N GLU A 83 -8.11 -5.63 -6.40
CA GLU A 83 -9.07 -6.32 -7.25
C GLU A 83 -8.68 -6.26 -8.74
N VAL A 84 -7.71 -5.41 -9.10
CA VAL A 84 -7.27 -5.20 -10.49
C VAL A 84 -5.86 -5.75 -10.67
N SER A 85 -5.72 -6.82 -11.44
CA SER A 85 -4.46 -7.57 -11.60
C SER A 85 -3.24 -6.72 -11.93
N VAL A 86 -3.38 -5.71 -12.80
CA VAL A 86 -2.26 -4.83 -13.21
C VAL A 86 -1.72 -3.94 -12.07
N HIS A 87 -2.53 -3.70 -11.04
CA HIS A 87 -2.17 -2.83 -9.91
C HIS A 87 -1.91 -3.57 -8.60
N TYR A 88 -2.31 -4.84 -8.52
CA TYR A 88 -2.23 -5.70 -7.32
C TYR A 88 -0.94 -5.51 -6.51
N PHE A 89 0.21 -5.85 -7.09
CA PHE A 89 1.48 -5.80 -6.36
C PHE A 89 1.89 -4.39 -5.91
N SER A 90 1.49 -3.35 -6.66
CA SER A 90 1.78 -1.97 -6.26
C SER A 90 0.89 -1.52 -5.11
N ALA A 91 -0.39 -1.92 -5.13
CA ALA A 91 -1.33 -1.65 -4.05
C ALA A 91 -0.94 -2.39 -2.76
N VAL A 92 -0.66 -3.69 -2.84
CA VAL A 92 -0.21 -4.51 -1.69
C VAL A 92 1.04 -3.92 -1.04
N ARG A 93 2.03 -3.49 -1.83
CA ARG A 93 3.25 -2.85 -1.30
C ARG A 93 2.98 -1.53 -0.58
N LEU A 94 2.01 -0.74 -1.04
CA LEU A 94 1.64 0.50 -0.34
C LEU A 94 0.91 0.20 0.97
N LEU A 95 -0.01 -0.77 0.98
CA LEU A 95 -0.67 -1.22 2.21
C LEU A 95 0.37 -1.73 3.23
N ALA A 96 1.40 -2.45 2.78
CA ALA A 96 2.49 -2.95 3.61
C ALA A 96 3.32 -1.85 4.32
N MET A 97 3.25 -0.60 3.84
CA MET A 97 3.91 0.53 4.51
C MET A 97 3.20 0.92 5.81
N ILE A 98 1.93 0.56 5.97
CA ILE A 98 1.13 0.86 7.16
C ILE A 98 1.52 -0.14 8.28
N PRO A 99 1.73 0.32 9.53
CA PRO A 99 2.01 -0.58 10.65
C PRO A 99 0.96 -1.68 10.77
N ALA A 100 1.40 -2.94 10.87
CA ALA A 100 0.54 -4.12 10.77
C ALA A 100 -0.68 -4.09 11.69
N LYS A 101 -0.54 -3.65 12.96
CA LYS A 101 -1.66 -3.52 13.89
C LYS A 101 -2.74 -2.55 13.38
N THR A 102 -2.33 -1.42 12.82
CA THR A 102 -3.23 -0.40 12.27
C THR A 102 -3.85 -0.91 10.97
N LEU A 103 -3.04 -1.49 10.08
CA LEU A 103 -3.51 -2.05 8.82
C LEU A 103 -4.56 -3.14 9.07
N ARG A 104 -4.32 -4.06 10.01
CA ARG A 104 -5.27 -5.14 10.34
C ARG A 104 -6.63 -4.59 10.73
N HIS A 105 -6.65 -3.57 11.59
CA HIS A 105 -7.89 -2.98 12.08
C HIS A 105 -8.71 -2.31 10.96
N THR A 106 -8.05 -1.79 9.93
CA THR A 106 -8.71 -1.08 8.83
C THR A 106 -9.00 -1.99 7.64
N LEU A 107 -8.07 -2.86 7.25
CA LEU A 107 -8.15 -3.66 6.03
C LEU A 107 -9.05 -4.89 6.19
N VAL A 108 -8.96 -5.60 7.32
CA VAL A 108 -9.72 -6.85 7.52
C VAL A 108 -11.24 -6.64 7.36
N PRO A 109 -11.85 -5.59 7.96
CA PRO A 109 -13.26 -5.31 7.73
C PRO A 109 -13.58 -5.09 6.24
N LEU A 110 -12.75 -4.34 5.50
CA LEU A 110 -12.97 -4.08 4.08
C LEU A 110 -12.93 -5.36 3.24
N VAL A 111 -12.01 -6.27 3.57
CA VAL A 111 -11.90 -7.56 2.89
C VAL A 111 -13.17 -8.39 3.10
N PHE A 112 -13.65 -8.51 4.34
CA PHE A 112 -14.86 -9.29 4.61
C PHE A 112 -16.14 -8.62 4.11
N ASP A 113 -16.26 -7.30 4.24
CA ASP A 113 -17.38 -6.54 3.65
C ASP A 113 -17.49 -6.81 2.15
N ARG A 114 -16.34 -6.93 1.47
CA ARG A 114 -16.30 -7.22 0.04
C ARG A 114 -16.54 -8.69 -0.29
N LEU A 115 -15.94 -9.62 0.44
CA LEU A 115 -16.15 -11.06 0.22
C LEU A 115 -17.60 -11.50 0.52
N LEU A 116 -18.26 -10.85 1.48
CA LEU A 116 -19.64 -11.15 1.86
C LEU A 116 -20.68 -10.37 1.04
N ASP A 117 -20.25 -9.40 0.23
CA ASP A 117 -21.12 -8.70 -0.71
C ASP A 117 -21.59 -9.67 -1.80
N PRO A 118 -22.90 -9.95 -1.92
CA PRO A 118 -23.44 -10.86 -2.94
C PRO A 118 -23.12 -10.43 -4.37
N ASP A 119 -22.86 -9.14 -4.60
CA ASP A 119 -22.58 -8.55 -5.90
C ASP A 119 -21.07 -8.27 -6.11
N ASN A 120 -20.19 -8.97 -5.37
CA ASN A 120 -18.75 -8.72 -5.47
C ASN A 120 -18.13 -9.08 -6.84
N GLY A 121 -18.75 -10.02 -7.56
CA GLY A 121 -18.25 -10.49 -8.86
C GLY A 121 -16.89 -11.18 -8.81
N TYR A 122 -16.46 -11.65 -7.63
CA TYR A 122 -15.18 -12.31 -7.42
C TYR A 122 -15.20 -13.75 -7.93
N ASP A 123 -14.21 -14.10 -8.75
CA ASP A 123 -13.90 -15.47 -9.14
C ASP A 123 -13.01 -16.18 -8.10
N TYR A 124 -12.78 -17.48 -8.26
CA TYR A 124 -11.91 -18.26 -7.38
C TYR A 124 -10.51 -17.63 -7.19
N TYR A 125 -9.98 -16.98 -8.23
CA TYR A 125 -8.68 -16.33 -8.18
C TYR A 125 -8.69 -15.09 -7.27
N SER A 126 -9.76 -14.29 -7.30
CA SER A 126 -9.95 -13.13 -6.43
C SER A 126 -10.01 -13.52 -4.95
N TRP A 127 -10.67 -14.64 -4.63
CA TRP A 127 -10.66 -15.21 -3.27
C TRP A 127 -9.24 -15.57 -2.82
N ARG A 128 -8.49 -16.25 -3.69
CA ARG A 128 -7.10 -16.62 -3.41
C ARG A 128 -6.18 -15.41 -3.23
N LEU A 129 -6.33 -14.38 -4.05
CA LEU A 129 -5.56 -13.14 -3.91
C LEU A 129 -5.83 -12.44 -2.58
N ASN A 130 -7.07 -12.42 -2.08
CA ASN A 130 -7.37 -11.85 -0.77
C ASN A 130 -6.69 -12.64 0.35
N ALA A 131 -6.70 -13.98 0.30
CA ALA A 131 -6.00 -14.81 1.28
C ALA A 131 -4.47 -14.57 1.24
N LEU A 132 -3.86 -14.61 0.05
CA LEU A 132 -2.41 -14.37 -0.13
C LEU A 132 -1.99 -12.97 0.33
N MET A 133 -2.80 -11.95 0.07
CA MET A 133 -2.56 -10.61 0.56
C MET A 133 -2.55 -10.57 2.09
N LEU A 134 -3.49 -11.24 2.75
CA LEU A 134 -3.56 -11.30 4.21
C LEU A 134 -2.37 -12.05 4.82
N GLU A 135 -1.96 -13.18 4.23
CA GLU A 135 -0.73 -13.91 4.60
C GLU A 135 0.51 -13.04 4.44
N TYR A 136 0.61 -12.29 3.34
CA TYR A 136 1.71 -11.36 3.11
C TYR A 136 1.83 -10.30 4.20
N PHE A 137 0.72 -9.87 4.81
CA PHE A 137 0.72 -8.96 5.95
C PHE A 137 0.90 -9.66 7.31
N GLY A 138 1.02 -10.99 7.34
CA GLY A 138 1.11 -11.80 8.56
C GLY A 138 -0.23 -11.93 9.29
N PHE A 139 -1.35 -11.82 8.58
CA PHE A 139 -2.71 -12.01 9.11
C PHE A 139 -3.20 -13.44 8.82
N ASP A 140 -2.39 -14.44 9.19
CA ASP A 140 -2.60 -15.85 8.84
C ASP A 140 -3.95 -16.39 9.34
N ASP A 141 -4.37 -15.98 10.54
CA ASP A 141 -5.68 -16.33 11.11
C ASP A 141 -6.85 -15.80 10.26
N THR A 142 -6.65 -14.65 9.65
CA THR A 142 -7.62 -13.97 8.81
C THR A 142 -7.62 -14.57 7.41
N ALA A 143 -6.44 -14.90 6.85
CA ALA A 143 -6.31 -15.64 5.60
C ALA A 143 -6.99 -17.02 5.68
N GLN A 144 -6.79 -17.73 6.80
CA GLN A 144 -7.48 -19.00 7.07
C GLN A 144 -8.99 -18.81 7.11
N SER A 145 -9.48 -17.71 7.69
CA SER A 145 -10.91 -17.39 7.70
C SER A 145 -11.48 -17.13 6.30
N VAL A 146 -10.71 -16.51 5.40
CA VAL A 146 -11.07 -16.37 3.97
C VAL A 146 -11.15 -17.74 3.31
N ALA A 147 -10.20 -18.63 3.56
CA ALA A 147 -10.20 -19.98 2.99
C ALA A 147 -11.39 -20.83 3.47
N ILE A 148 -11.74 -20.75 4.76
CA ILE A 148 -12.92 -21.39 5.33
C ILE A 148 -14.21 -20.83 4.70
N LEU A 149 -14.28 -19.51 4.51
CA LEU A 149 -15.43 -18.87 3.88
C LEU A 149 -15.57 -19.31 2.40
N ALA A 150 -14.45 -19.39 1.66
CA ALA A 150 -14.42 -19.90 0.30
C ALA A 150 -14.90 -21.37 0.22
N LEU A 151 -14.44 -22.22 1.15
CA LEU A 151 -14.87 -23.63 1.25
C LEU A 151 -16.39 -23.76 1.49
N ALA A 152 -17.01 -22.78 2.13
CA ALA A 152 -18.45 -22.75 2.37
C ALA A 152 -19.25 -22.14 1.19
N SER A 153 -18.59 -21.69 0.12
CA SER A 153 -19.25 -21.09 -1.04
C SER A 153 -20.12 -22.10 -1.81
N ASP A 154 -21.24 -21.61 -2.33
CA ASP A 154 -22.09 -22.36 -3.26
C ASP A 154 -21.40 -22.55 -4.62
N ASP A 155 -20.51 -21.63 -5.01
CA ASP A 155 -19.72 -21.72 -6.24
C ASP A 155 -18.68 -22.86 -6.12
N PRO A 156 -18.70 -23.85 -7.04
CA PRO A 156 -17.79 -24.98 -6.99
C PRO A 156 -16.31 -24.61 -7.18
N GLU A 157 -15.96 -23.63 -8.02
CA GLU A 157 -14.57 -23.21 -8.22
C GLU A 157 -14.04 -22.48 -6.99
N VAL A 158 -14.87 -21.62 -6.38
CA VAL A 158 -14.53 -20.94 -5.12
C VAL A 158 -14.35 -21.94 -3.97
N ARG A 159 -15.20 -22.97 -3.93
CA ARG A 159 -15.11 -24.03 -2.92
C ARG A 159 -13.86 -24.89 -3.09
N GLU A 160 -13.49 -25.22 -4.33
CA GLU A 160 -12.26 -25.96 -4.65
C GLU A 160 -11.02 -25.18 -4.21
N VAL A 161 -10.91 -23.89 -4.56
CA VAL A 161 -9.78 -23.06 -4.11
C VAL A 161 -9.77 -22.90 -2.59
N GLY A 162 -10.93 -22.87 -1.93
CA GLY A 162 -11.07 -22.94 -0.48
C GLY A 162 -10.38 -24.16 0.14
N ALA A 163 -10.63 -25.34 -0.44
CA ALA A 163 -10.01 -26.59 0.00
C ALA A 163 -8.49 -26.61 -0.24
N GLU A 164 -8.04 -26.10 -1.39
CA GLU A 164 -6.60 -25.98 -1.72
C GLU A 164 -5.88 -25.08 -0.72
N MET A 165 -6.41 -23.88 -0.45
CA MET A 165 -5.82 -22.94 0.51
C MET A 165 -5.69 -23.57 1.91
N ILE A 166 -6.72 -24.28 2.40
CA ILE A 166 -6.66 -24.96 3.69
C ILE A 166 -5.58 -26.05 3.70
N ALA A 167 -5.47 -26.85 2.63
CA ALA A 167 -4.47 -27.91 2.53
C ALA A 167 -3.03 -27.34 2.50
N GLU A 168 -2.83 -26.22 1.79
CA GLU A 168 -1.55 -25.53 1.72
C GLU A 168 -1.13 -24.96 3.08
N MET A 169 -2.03 -24.27 3.78
CA MET A 169 -1.80 -23.71 5.12
C MET A 169 -1.50 -24.81 6.16
N ALA A 170 -2.06 -26.01 5.98
CA ALA A 170 -1.81 -27.16 6.85
C ALA A 170 -0.46 -27.85 6.59
N THR A 171 0.25 -27.49 5.51
CA THR A 171 1.53 -28.12 5.12
C THR A 171 2.72 -27.31 5.64
N PRO A 172 3.51 -27.83 6.61
CA PRO A 172 4.66 -27.11 7.13
C PRO A 172 5.75 -26.89 6.07
N GLY A 173 6.17 -25.64 5.88
CA GLY A 173 7.30 -25.30 4.99
C GLY A 173 6.92 -25.01 3.53
N SER A 174 5.63 -24.98 3.18
CA SER A 174 5.18 -24.41 1.91
C SER A 174 5.49 -22.91 1.91
N PRO A 175 6.23 -22.37 0.92
CA PRO A 175 6.42 -20.93 0.82
C PRO A 175 5.08 -20.24 0.53
N PRO A 176 4.80 -19.06 1.11
CA PRO A 176 3.72 -18.22 0.61
C PRO A 176 4.13 -17.85 -0.83
N TYR A 177 3.39 -18.36 -1.81
CA TYR A 177 3.77 -18.27 -3.21
C TYR A 177 3.89 -16.81 -3.67
N GLY A 178 5.07 -16.43 -4.20
CA GLY A 178 5.26 -15.36 -5.20
C GLY A 178 5.24 -13.91 -4.73
#